data_AF-A0A5I8I2U0-F1
#
_entry.id   AF-A0A5I8I2U0-F1
#
_cell.length_a   1.000
_cell.length_b   1.000
_cell.length_c   1.000
_cell.angle_alpha   90.00
_cell.angle_beta   90.00
_cell.angle_gamma   90.00
#
_symmetry.space_group_name_H-M   'P 1'
#
loop_
_entity.id
_entity.type
_entity.pdbx_description
1 polymer ?
#
loop_
_entity_poly.entity_id
_entity_poly.type
_entity_poly.pdbx_seq_one_letter_code
_entity_poly.pdbx_strand_id
1 'polypeptide(L)'
;MIMLNKHFFSVIFFFVIILVPSVHVPMHSDDYHYILKGMSINAEITHYLGWSGRVVADMISPFLLVFFPTKVIGIINAICFVSVSLLISAIPYALLKKDKCSWFNFSVIIMLYWIANPNLGQTSFWVVGAANYLW
;
A
#
# COMPACT_ATOMS: atom_id res chain seq x y z
N MET A 1 4.35 30.05 8.20
CA MET A 1 5.16 29.36 7.17
C MET A 1 6.01 28.17 7.70
N ILE A 2 6.32 28.09 9.00
CA ILE A 2 7.23 27.05 9.57
C ILE A 2 6.59 25.65 9.72
N MET A 3 5.26 25.55 9.94
CA MET A 3 4.59 24.25 10.10
C MET A 3 4.53 23.40 8.83
N LEU A 4 4.50 24.01 7.65
CA LEU A 4 4.49 23.28 6.37
C LEU A 4 5.81 22.50 6.19
N ASN A 5 6.91 23.03 6.74
CA ASN A 5 8.25 22.48 6.55
C ASN A 5 8.44 21.12 7.25
N LYS A 6 8.07 21.02 8.53
CA LYS A 6 8.29 19.80 9.33
C LYS A 6 7.40 18.64 8.89
N HIS A 7 6.13 18.91 8.61
CA HIS A 7 5.21 17.87 8.17
C HIS A 7 5.59 17.34 6.79
N PHE A 8 5.91 18.22 5.85
CA PHE A 8 6.38 17.84 4.53
C PHE A 8 7.67 17.01 4.59
N PHE A 9 8.67 17.44 5.37
CA PHE A 9 9.90 16.66 5.55
C PHE A 9 9.66 15.30 6.19
N SER A 10 8.76 15.21 7.18
CA SER A 10 8.40 13.93 7.79
C SER A 10 7.78 12.97 6.75
N VAL A 11 6.87 13.47 5.91
CA VAL A 11 6.28 12.67 4.82
C VAL A 11 7.35 12.17 3.85
N ILE A 12 8.25 13.04 3.39
CA ILE A 12 9.35 12.62 2.50
C ILE A 12 10.26 11.61 3.18
N PHE A 13 10.64 11.85 4.43
CA PHE A 13 11.51 10.98 5.19
C PHE A 13 10.93 9.56 5.28
N PHE A 14 9.67 9.43 5.70
CA PHE A 14 9.03 8.13 5.76
C PHE A 14 8.79 7.54 4.38
N PHE A 15 8.43 8.34 3.37
CA PHE A 15 8.31 7.85 2.00
C PHE A 15 9.59 7.18 1.52
N VAL A 16 10.76 7.77 1.76
CA VAL A 16 12.05 7.16 1.41
C VAL A 16 12.28 5.86 2.19
N ILE A 17 11.96 5.84 3.49
CA ILE A 17 12.08 4.63 4.33
C ILE A 17 11.20 3.48 3.81
N ILE A 18 9.97 3.77 3.40
CA ILE A 18 9.06 2.75 2.84
C ILE A 18 9.49 2.35 1.42
N LEU A 19 9.94 3.32 0.62
CA LEU A 19 10.27 3.10 -0.79
C LEU A 19 11.39 2.06 -0.97
N VAL A 20 12.44 2.15 -0.15
CA VAL A 20 13.61 1.26 -0.24
C VAL A 20 13.19 -0.22 -0.19
N PRO A 21 12.52 -0.73 0.87
CA PRO A 21 12.04 -2.10 0.89
C PRO A 21 11.01 -2.37 -0.21
N SER A 22 10.06 -1.47 -0.48
CA SER A 22 9.02 -1.70 -1.49
C SER A 22 9.56 -1.98 -2.90
N VAL A 23 10.69 -1.39 -3.31
CA VAL A 23 11.28 -1.64 -4.64
C VAL A 23 12.25 -2.82 -4.67
N HIS A 24 12.64 -3.36 -3.51
CA HIS A 24 13.57 -4.51 -3.38
C HIS A 24 12.86 -5.81 -3.00
N VAL A 25 11.54 -5.79 -2.78
CA VAL A 25 10.77 -7.01 -2.53
C VAL A 25 10.73 -7.86 -3.80
N PRO A 26 11.18 -9.13 -3.74
CA PRO A 26 11.11 -10.03 -4.89
C PRO A 26 9.67 -10.46 -5.15
N MET A 27 9.42 -10.99 -6.36
CA MET A 27 8.13 -11.60 -6.66
C MET A 27 7.95 -12.88 -5.87
N HIS A 28 6.74 -13.06 -5.34
CA HIS A 28 6.31 -14.27 -4.63
C HIS A 28 5.56 -15.23 -5.55
N SER A 29 5.36 -16.48 -5.11
CA SER A 29 4.65 -17.53 -5.88
C SER A 29 3.31 -17.07 -6.42
N ASP A 30 2.56 -16.34 -5.60
CA ASP A 30 1.23 -15.86 -5.94
C ASP A 30 1.30 -14.79 -7.03
N ASP A 31 2.33 -13.94 -7.06
CA ASP A 31 2.48 -12.93 -8.11
C ASP A 31 2.58 -13.61 -9.49
N TYR A 32 3.31 -14.73 -9.58
CA TYR A 32 3.35 -15.54 -10.80
C TYR A 32 1.98 -16.16 -11.12
N HIS A 33 1.25 -16.63 -10.11
CA HIS A 33 -0.09 -17.18 -10.31
C HIS A 33 -1.05 -16.12 -10.88
N TYR A 34 -1.05 -14.90 -10.35
CA TYR A 34 -1.90 -13.81 -10.84
C TYR A 34 -1.48 -13.33 -12.24
N ILE A 35 -0.17 -13.34 -12.57
CA ILE A 35 0.28 -13.08 -13.95
C ILE A 35 -0.29 -14.12 -14.92
N LEU A 36 -0.21 -15.41 -14.56
CA LEU A 36 -0.67 -16.50 -15.40
C LEU A 36 -2.20 -16.55 -15.52
N LYS A 37 -2.92 -16.17 -14.46
CA LYS A 37 -4.39 -15.99 -14.51
C LYS A 37 -4.79 -14.98 -15.58
N GLY A 38 -4.00 -13.91 -15.73
CA GLY A 38 -4.32 -12.79 -16.61
C GLY A 38 -5.56 -12.02 -16.15
N MET A 39 -6.18 -11.30 -17.08
CA MET A 39 -7.30 -10.38 -16.80
C MET A 39 -8.61 -10.74 -17.52
N SER A 40 -8.74 -11.98 -18.00
CA SER A 40 -9.97 -12.38 -18.67
C SER A 40 -11.12 -12.45 -17.66
N ILE A 41 -12.31 -11.94 -18.04
CA ILE A 41 -13.49 -11.98 -17.18
C ILE A 41 -13.82 -13.43 -16.76
N ASN A 42 -13.64 -14.40 -17.67
CA ASN A 42 -13.90 -15.80 -17.36
C ASN A 42 -12.93 -16.36 -16.32
N ALA A 43 -11.63 -16.01 -16.41
CA ALA A 43 -10.65 -16.40 -15.41
C ALA A 43 -10.95 -15.75 -14.05
N GLU A 44 -11.40 -14.50 -14.03
CA GLU A 44 -11.80 -13.80 -12.81
C GLU A 44 -13.00 -14.48 -12.13
N ILE A 45 -14.06 -14.80 -12.89
CA ILE A 45 -15.23 -15.50 -12.36
C ILE A 45 -14.84 -16.89 -11.82
N THR A 46 -14.01 -17.62 -12.56
CA THR A 46 -13.53 -18.96 -12.14
C THR A 46 -12.72 -18.87 -10.87
N HIS A 47 -11.80 -17.90 -10.78
CA HIS A 47 -10.97 -17.68 -9.60
C HIS A 47 -11.79 -17.23 -8.37
N TYR A 48 -12.78 -16.35 -8.60
CA TYR A 48 -13.70 -15.88 -7.56
C TYR A 48 -14.52 -17.04 -6.98
N LEU A 49 -15.15 -17.86 -7.83
CA LEU A 49 -16.01 -18.97 -7.41
C LEU A 49 -15.22 -20.17 -6.89
N GLY A 50 -14.01 -20.39 -7.39
CA GLY A 50 -13.21 -21.58 -7.08
C GLY A 50 -12.30 -21.43 -5.86
N TRP A 51 -11.80 -20.23 -5.56
CA TRP A 51 -10.80 -20.04 -4.50
C TRP A 51 -10.95 -18.72 -3.74
N SER A 52 -10.86 -17.59 -4.43
CA SER A 52 -10.50 -16.34 -3.75
C SER A 52 -11.68 -15.59 -3.14
N GLY A 53 -12.86 -15.63 -3.78
CA GLY A 53 -14.03 -14.88 -3.33
C GLY A 53 -13.84 -13.35 -3.28
N ARG A 54 -12.79 -12.81 -3.90
CA ARG A 54 -12.46 -11.38 -3.94
C ARG A 54 -12.48 -10.87 -5.38
N VAL A 55 -12.92 -9.64 -5.58
CA VAL A 55 -12.95 -9.00 -6.91
C VAL A 55 -11.89 -7.91 -7.02
N VAL A 56 -11.84 -7.00 -6.05
CA VAL A 56 -10.96 -5.81 -6.12
C VAL A 56 -9.49 -6.20 -6.15
N ALA A 57 -9.01 -6.96 -5.15
CA ALA A 57 -7.63 -7.42 -5.09
C ALA A 57 -7.26 -8.29 -6.30
N ASP A 58 -8.21 -9.10 -6.76
CA ASP A 58 -7.99 -10.07 -7.84
C ASP A 58 -7.97 -9.44 -9.23
N MET A 59 -8.57 -8.27 -9.41
CA MET A 59 -8.45 -7.48 -10.63
C MET A 59 -7.22 -6.56 -10.60
N ILE A 60 -6.94 -5.90 -9.47
CA ILE A 60 -5.83 -4.94 -9.37
C ILE A 60 -4.46 -5.64 -9.43
N SER A 61 -4.31 -6.79 -8.77
CA SER A 61 -3.04 -7.52 -8.74
C SER A 61 -2.55 -7.93 -10.15
N PRO A 62 -3.32 -8.66 -10.98
CA PRO A 62 -2.87 -9.04 -12.31
C PRO A 62 -2.74 -7.82 -13.23
N PHE A 63 -3.58 -6.79 -13.08
CA PHE A 63 -3.44 -5.55 -13.84
C PHE A 63 -2.06 -4.92 -13.60
N LEU A 64 -1.66 -4.76 -12.33
CA LEU A 64 -0.37 -4.16 -12.01
C LEU A 64 0.80 -5.04 -12.45
N LEU A 65 0.71 -6.35 -12.20
CA LEU A 65 1.77 -7.30 -12.51
C LEU A 65 2.00 -7.50 -14.02
N VAL A 66 0.96 -7.37 -14.84
CA VAL A 66 1.06 -7.53 -16.31
C VAL A 66 1.56 -6.25 -16.97
N PHE A 67 1.12 -5.07 -16.52
CA PHE A 67 1.41 -3.82 -17.22
C PHE A 67 2.60 -3.03 -16.67
N PHE A 68 3.04 -3.29 -15.44
CA PHE A 68 4.07 -2.49 -14.79
C PHE A 68 5.28 -3.32 -14.37
N PRO A 69 6.50 -2.79 -14.51
CA PRO A 69 7.68 -3.38 -13.91
C PRO A 69 7.57 -3.43 -12.38
N THR A 70 8.14 -4.45 -11.75
CA THR A 70 8.12 -4.64 -10.29
C THR A 70 8.58 -3.41 -9.50
N LYS A 71 9.59 -2.68 -9.98
CA LYS A 71 10.05 -1.44 -9.35
C LYS A 71 9.00 -0.32 -9.36
N VAL A 72 8.21 -0.22 -10.43
CA VAL A 72 7.12 0.77 -10.53
C VAL A 72 6.00 0.40 -9.56
N ILE A 73 5.66 -0.89 -9.48
CA ILE A 73 4.70 -1.40 -8.49
C ILE A 73 5.18 -1.08 -7.07
N GLY A 74 6.48 -1.26 -6.77
CA GLY A 74 7.07 -0.88 -5.48
C GLY A 74 6.94 0.61 -5.15
N ILE A 75 7.11 1.50 -6.15
CA ILE A 75 6.87 2.95 -5.97
C ILE A 75 5.41 3.22 -5.65
N ILE A 76 4.47 2.65 -6.42
CA ILE A 76 3.02 2.77 -6.18
C ILE A 76 2.69 2.30 -4.76
N ASN A 77 3.26 1.16 -4.36
CA ASN A 77 3.02 0.57 -3.06
C ASN A 77 3.49 1.48 -1.92
N ALA A 78 4.68 2.08 -2.05
CA ALA A 78 5.19 3.06 -1.09
C ALA A 78 4.32 4.33 -1.03
N ILE A 79 3.80 4.80 -2.16
CA ILE A 79 2.85 5.93 -2.20
C ILE A 79 1.58 5.57 -1.44
N CYS A 80 0.98 4.40 -1.70
CA CYS A 80 -0.24 3.97 -1.02
C CYS A 80 -0.02 3.82 0.49
N PHE A 81 1.09 3.23 0.92
CA PHE A 81 1.44 3.08 2.33
C PHE A 81 1.47 4.41 3.08
N VAL A 82 2.20 5.39 2.54
CA VAL A 82 2.31 6.71 3.13
C VAL A 82 0.97 7.43 3.08
N SER A 83 0.22 7.27 2.00
CA SER A 83 -1.11 7.87 1.83
C SER A 83 -2.11 7.35 2.85
N VAL A 84 -2.17 6.04 3.09
CA VAL A 84 -3.04 5.45 4.13
C VAL A 84 -2.64 5.96 5.51
N SER A 85 -1.34 6.03 5.81
CA SER A 85 -0.85 6.58 7.07
C SER A 85 -1.22 8.06 7.24
N LEU A 86 -1.17 8.84 6.16
CA LEU A 86 -1.60 10.24 6.14
C LEU A 86 -3.10 10.35 6.39
N LEU A 87 -3.93 9.55 5.71
CA LEU A 87 -5.37 9.54 5.89
C LEU A 87 -5.75 9.19 7.33
N ILE A 88 -5.15 8.14 7.89
CA ILE A 88 -5.36 7.75 9.30
C ILE A 88 -4.97 8.90 10.23
N SER A 89 -3.81 9.52 10.01
CA SER A 89 -3.36 10.66 10.83
C SER A 89 -4.28 11.88 10.74
N ALA A 90 -5.02 12.03 9.64
CA ALA A 90 -5.95 13.13 9.40
C ALA A 90 -7.34 12.92 10.03
N ILE A 91 -7.76 11.68 10.31
CA ILE A 91 -9.08 11.35 10.87
C ILE A 91 -9.41 12.19 12.12
N PRO A 92 -8.56 12.29 13.16
CA PRO A 92 -8.89 13.06 14.36
C PRO A 92 -9.06 14.56 14.08
N TYR A 93 -8.34 15.09 13.10
CA TYR A 93 -8.40 16.51 12.73
C TYR A 93 -9.68 16.84 11.96
N ALA A 94 -10.10 15.94 11.07
CA ALA A 94 -11.38 16.04 10.37
C ALA A 94 -12.55 15.99 11.37
N LEU A 95 -12.51 15.08 12.35
CA LEU A 95 -13.57 14.94 13.36
C LEU A 95 -13.62 16.13 14.34
N LEU A 96 -12.47 16.63 14.78
CA LEU A 96 -12.37 17.73 15.73
C LEU A 96 -12.40 19.12 15.08
N LYS A 97 -12.62 19.20 13.76
CA LYS A 97 -12.59 20.45 12.96
C LYS A 97 -11.33 21.28 13.22
N LYS A 98 -10.17 20.61 13.32
CA LYS A 98 -8.86 21.24 13.48
C LYS A 98 -8.17 21.36 12.12
N ASP A 99 -7.55 22.51 11.86
CA ASP A 99 -7.07 22.85 10.53
C ASP A 99 -5.88 22.03 10.02
N LYS A 100 -5.02 21.49 10.89
CA LYS A 100 -3.72 20.95 10.46
C LYS A 100 -3.33 19.67 11.18
N CYS A 101 -3.07 18.62 10.40
CA CYS A 101 -2.40 17.43 10.89
C CYS A 101 -0.99 17.79 11.41
N SER A 102 -0.66 17.32 12.62
CA SER A 102 0.67 17.50 13.19
C SER A 102 1.62 16.46 12.62
N TRP A 103 2.83 16.88 12.26
CA TRP A 103 3.91 16.00 11.82
C TRP A 103 4.20 14.90 12.85
N PHE A 104 4.03 15.21 14.14
CA PHE A 104 4.22 14.27 15.24
C PHE A 104 3.17 13.16 15.21
N ASN A 105 1.89 13.51 15.00
CA ASN A 105 0.81 12.54 14.93
C ASN A 105 0.99 11.61 13.72
N PHE A 106 1.31 12.17 12.55
CA PHE A 106 1.65 11.37 11.38
C PHE A 106 2.82 10.41 11.65
N SER A 107 3.91 10.92 12.25
CA SER A 107 5.10 10.11 12.57
C SER A 107 4.77 8.96 13.53
N VAL A 108 3.95 9.20 14.55
CA VAL A 108 3.50 8.16 15.48
C VAL A 108 2.64 7.12 14.77
N ILE A 109 1.68 7.55 13.94
CA ILE A 109 0.79 6.63 13.21
C ILE A 109 1.58 5.72 12.27
N ILE A 110 2.50 6.26 11.49
CA ILE A 110 3.27 5.45 10.53
C ILE A 110 4.26 4.51 11.24
N MET A 111 4.86 4.94 12.36
CA MET A 111 5.69 4.06 13.19
C MET A 111 4.86 2.94 13.83
N LEU A 112 3.65 3.24 14.30
CA LEU A 112 2.74 2.23 14.85
C LEU A 112 2.31 1.25 13.77
N TYR A 113 1.97 1.72 12.55
CA TYR A 113 1.67 0.83 11.44
C TYR A 113 2.86 -0.10 11.15
N TRP A 114 4.08 0.45 11.14
CA TRP A 114 5.31 -0.30 10.87
C TRP A 114 5.62 -1.37 11.92
N ILE A 115 5.50 -1.03 13.22
CA ILE A 115 5.90 -1.92 14.32
C ILE A 115 4.77 -2.87 14.72
N ALA A 116 3.53 -2.41 14.71
CA ALA A 116 2.38 -3.17 15.20
C ALA A 116 1.80 -4.13 14.16
N ASN A 117 2.22 -4.05 12.89
CA ASN A 117 1.79 -5.00 11.86
C ASN A 117 2.66 -6.27 11.92
N PRO A 118 2.13 -7.41 12.41
CA PRO A 118 2.93 -8.63 12.62
C PRO A 118 3.42 -9.26 11.32
N ASN A 119 2.84 -8.89 10.18
CA ASN A 119 3.17 -9.48 8.89
C ASN A 119 3.25 -8.43 7.79
N LEU A 120 3.95 -7.33 8.10
CA LEU A 120 4.13 -6.17 7.22
C LEU A 120 4.62 -6.56 5.81
N GLY A 121 5.50 -7.56 5.73
CA GLY A 121 5.99 -8.14 4.48
C GLY A 121 4.85 -8.62 3.58
N GLN A 122 3.95 -9.45 4.11
CA GLN A 122 2.87 -10.02 3.33
C GLN A 122 1.71 -9.04 3.14
N THR A 123 1.39 -8.18 4.12
CA THR A 123 0.21 -7.32 3.99
C THR A 123 0.46 -6.04 3.19
N SER A 124 1.70 -5.55 3.19
CA SER A 124 1.97 -4.18 2.76
C SER A 124 3.09 -4.08 1.73
N PHE A 125 4.00 -5.04 1.64
CA PHE A 125 5.11 -5.00 0.67
C PHE A 125 4.93 -5.93 -0.53
N TRP A 126 4.47 -7.16 -0.27
CA TRP A 126 4.10 -8.10 -1.31
C TRP A 126 2.93 -7.57 -2.13
N VAL A 127 3.02 -7.64 -3.46
CA VAL A 127 2.11 -6.98 -4.42
C VAL A 127 0.64 -7.40 -4.23
N VAL A 128 0.35 -8.71 -4.29
CA VAL A 128 -1.02 -9.23 -4.15
C VAL A 128 -1.55 -9.00 -2.74
N GLY A 129 -0.69 -9.08 -1.72
CA GLY A 129 -1.07 -8.78 -0.34
C GLY A 129 -1.39 -7.30 -0.13
N ALA A 130 -0.59 -6.40 -0.69
CA ALA A 130 -0.85 -4.96 -0.69
C ALA A 130 -2.17 -4.63 -1.41
N ALA A 131 -2.47 -5.31 -2.52
CA ALA A 131 -3.77 -5.18 -3.20
C ALA A 131 -4.97 -5.60 -2.36
N ASN A 132 -4.73 -6.41 -1.32
CA ASN A 132 -5.79 -6.95 -0.48
C ASN A 132 -5.98 -6.16 0.83
N TYR A 133 -4.90 -5.57 1.36
CA TYR A 133 -4.89 -4.99 2.70
C TYR A 133 -4.47 -3.52 2.74
N LEU A 134 -3.91 -2.98 1.65
CA LEU A 134 -3.38 -1.62 1.62
C LEU A 134 -4.07 -0.71 0.61
N TRP A 135 -4.32 -1.21 -0.60
CA TRP A 135 -4.95 -0.44 -1.68
C TRP A 135 -6.48 -0.53 -1.60
#